data_AF-A0ABD7WUK1-F1
#
_entry.id   AF-A0ABD7WUK1-F1
#
_cell.length_a   1.000
_cell.length_b   1.000
_cell.length_c   1.000
_cell.angle_alpha   90.00
_cell.angle_beta   90.00
_cell.angle_gamma   90.00
#
_symmetry.space_group_name_H-M   'P 1'
#
loop_
_entity.id
_entity.type
_entity.pdbx_description
1 polymer ?
#
loop_
_entity_poly.entity_id
_entity_poly.type
_entity_poly.pdbx_seq_one_letter_code
_entity_poly.pdbx_strand_id
1 'polypeptide(L)' 'MNKNVYTHGKRYGKEEIQPAIVEFMKQKGSEVSHEEVSDFIFNRFGIRFGEINHVMWQLRKDDSRVVKGKRGYSKLVE' A
#
# COMPACT_ATOMS: atom_id res chain seq x y z
N MET A 1 -13.28 -14.30 -1.83
CA MET A 1 -12.43 -13.62 -0.83
C MET A 1 -11.02 -14.20 -0.91
N ASN A 2 -10.08 -13.47 -1.49
CA ASN A 2 -8.67 -13.85 -1.35
C ASN A 2 -8.27 -13.60 0.11
N LYS A 3 -7.75 -14.64 0.78
CA LYS A 3 -7.30 -14.54 2.16
C LYS A 3 -5.98 -13.78 2.20
N ASN A 4 -5.79 -12.94 3.22
CA ASN A 4 -4.49 -12.31 3.47
C ASN A 4 -3.48 -13.39 3.87
N VAL A 5 -2.27 -13.31 3.34
CA VAL A 5 -1.14 -14.18 3.71
C VAL A 5 -0.23 -13.42 4.65
N TYR A 6 0.16 -14.04 5.76
CA TYR A 6 1.07 -13.49 6.76
C TYR A 6 2.25 -14.46 6.94
N THR A 7 3.46 -14.01 6.67
CA THR A 7 4.68 -14.83 6.81
C THR A 7 5.46 -14.49 8.08
N HIS A 8 5.23 -13.31 8.68
CA HIS A 8 5.78 -12.95 9.98
C HIS A 8 4.72 -13.14 11.07
N GLY A 9 5.13 -13.73 12.21
CA GLY A 9 4.27 -13.86 13.39
C GLY A 9 3.91 -12.53 14.08
N LYS A 10 4.38 -11.40 13.55
CA LYS A 10 4.09 -10.05 14.04
C LYS A 10 2.87 -9.47 13.34
N ARG A 11 1.93 -8.94 14.12
CA ARG A 11 0.75 -8.23 13.61
C ARG A 11 1.13 -6.76 13.43
N TYR A 12 1.00 -6.25 12.21
CA TYR A 12 1.19 -4.84 11.89
C TYR A 12 -0.16 -4.17 11.67
N GLY A 13 -0.34 -3.00 12.27
CA GLY A 13 -1.55 -2.18 12.13
C GLY A 13 -1.52 -1.26 10.92
N LYS A 14 -2.67 -0.65 10.61
CA LYS A 14 -2.74 0.40 9.57
C LYS A 14 -1.80 1.59 9.86
N GLU A 15 -1.58 1.87 11.15
CA GLU A 15 -0.73 2.95 11.66
C GLU A 15 0.75 2.75 11.31
N GLU A 16 1.19 1.51 11.07
CA GLU A 16 2.55 1.20 10.64
C GLU A 16 2.62 1.04 9.12
N ILE A 17 1.61 0.43 8.52
CA ILE A 17 1.60 0.07 7.09
C ILE A 17 1.38 1.31 6.22
N GLN A 18 0.40 2.16 6.55
CA GLN A 18 0.02 3.31 5.71
C GLN A 18 1.17 4.32 5.56
N PRO A 19 1.84 4.78 6.64
CA PRO A 19 2.96 5.70 6.51
C PRO A 19 4.11 5.11 5.69
N ALA A 20 4.39 3.82 5.85
CA ALA A 20 5.44 3.14 5.08
C ALA A 20 5.11 3.08 3.58
N ILE A 21 3.84 2.90 3.20
CA ILE A 21 3.41 2.98 1.79
C ILE A 21 3.63 4.40 1.26
N VAL A 22 3.27 5.44 2.03
CA VAL A 22 3.45 6.83 1.62
C VAL A 22 4.94 7.16 1.44
N GLU A 23 5.80 6.75 2.36
CA GLU A 23 7.26 6.90 2.23
C GLU A 23 7.78 6.19 0.97
N PHE A 24 7.33 4.95 0.73
CA PHE A 24 7.68 4.21 -0.48
C PHE A 24 7.27 4.95 -1.76
N MET A 25 6.04 5.48 -1.80
CA MET A 25 5.56 6.27 -2.93
C MET A 25 6.37 7.55 -3.13
N LYS A 26 6.75 8.23 -2.03
CA LYS A 26 7.61 9.41 -2.07
C LYS A 26 8.99 9.10 -2.63
N GLN A 27 9.60 7.99 -2.20
CA GLN A 27 10.91 7.53 -2.71
C GLN A 27 10.88 7.19 -4.20
N LYS A 28 9.76 6.67 -4.71
CA LYS A 28 9.57 6.38 -6.14
C LYS A 28 9.42 7.63 -7.00
N GLY A 29 8.94 8.74 -6.44
CA GLY A 29 8.81 10.04 -7.10
C GLY A 29 7.87 10.06 -8.32
N SER A 30 7.09 9.01 -8.54
CA SER A 30 6.21 8.85 -9.71
C SER A 30 4.99 8.01 -9.37
N GLU A 31 4.19 7.70 -10.39
CA GLU A 31 3.00 6.87 -10.26
C GLU A 31 3.40 5.41 -9.93
N VAL A 32 2.87 4.88 -8.83
CA VAL A 32 3.21 3.55 -8.30
C VAL A 32 2.07 2.57 -8.55
N SER A 33 2.39 1.39 -9.08
CA SER A 33 1.40 0.33 -9.27
C SER A 33 0.95 -0.28 -7.94
N HIS A 34 -0.29 -0.76 -7.88
CA HIS A 34 -0.78 -1.48 -6.71
C HIS A 34 -0.01 -2.80 -6.50
N GLU A 35 0.52 -3.41 -7.57
CA GLU A 35 1.40 -4.58 -7.48
C GLU A 35 2.72 -4.24 -6.78
N GLU A 36 3.37 -3.13 -7.16
CA GLU A 36 4.58 -2.65 -6.47
C GLU A 36 4.32 -2.35 -5.00
N VAL A 37 3.17 -1.74 -4.66
CA VAL A 37 2.79 -1.52 -3.26
C VAL A 37 2.58 -2.86 -2.54
N SER A 38 1.91 -3.82 -3.17
CA SER A 38 1.71 -5.16 -2.61
C SER A 38 3.04 -5.87 -2.33
N ASP A 39 3.99 -5.80 -3.26
CA ASP A 39 5.30 -6.40 -3.09
C ASP A 39 6.15 -5.68 -2.04
N PHE A 40 6.08 -4.35 -1.99
CA PHE A 40 6.68 -3.58 -0.90
C PHE A 40 6.15 -4.01 0.47
N ILE A 41 4.83 -4.10 0.62
CA ILE A 41 4.20 -4.53 1.87
C ILE A 41 4.64 -5.96 2.23
N PHE A 42 4.65 -6.86 1.25
CA PHE A 42 5.05 -8.24 1.47
C PHE A 42 6.52 -8.33 1.92
N ASN A 43 7.42 -7.60 1.24
CA ASN A 43 8.85 -7.62 1.57
C ASN A 43 9.14 -6.96 2.92
N ARG A 44 8.44 -5.88 3.28
CA ARG A 44 8.69 -5.13 4.52
C ARG A 44 7.98 -5.71 5.74
N PHE A 45 6.75 -6.17 5.58
CA PHE A 45 5.89 -6.59 6.68
C PHE A 45 5.56 -8.09 6.64
N GLY A 46 5.85 -8.80 5.56
CA GLY A 46 5.46 -10.20 5.38
C GLY A 46 3.95 -10.37 5.20
N ILE A 47 3.26 -9.35 4.68
CA ILE A 47 1.81 -9.34 4.51
C ILE A 47 1.49 -9.25 3.01
N ARG A 48 0.73 -10.22 2.49
CA ARG A 48 0.13 -10.13 1.16
C ARG A 48 -1.37 -10.01 1.29
N PHE A 49 -1.89 -8.83 0.98
CA PHE A 49 -3.31 -8.55 1.04
C PHE A 49 -4.03 -9.19 -0.13
N GLY A 50 -5.14 -9.89 0.13
CA GLY A 50 -5.97 -10.46 -0.92
C GLY A 50 -6.65 -9.40 -1.79
N GLU A 51 -6.84 -8.20 -1.24
CA GLU A 51 -7.51 -7.06 -1.89
C GLU A 51 -6.68 -5.78 -1.73
N ILE A 52 -5.54 -5.71 -2.43
CA ILE A 52 -4.68 -4.51 -2.42
C ILE A 52 -5.45 -3.23 -2.82
N ASN A 53 -6.44 -3.35 -3.70
CA ASN A 53 -7.30 -2.22 -4.08
C ASN A 53 -8.04 -1.62 -2.88
N HIS A 54 -8.45 -2.45 -1.91
CA HIS A 54 -9.13 -1.99 -0.71
C HIS A 54 -8.14 -1.27 0.23
N VAL A 55 -6.92 -1.79 0.37
CA VAL A 55 -5.84 -1.12 1.11
C VAL A 55 -5.55 0.26 0.53
N MET A 56 -5.40 0.35 -0.79
CA MET A 56 -5.15 1.63 -1.47
C MET A 56 -6.36 2.57 -1.38
N TRP A 57 -7.58 2.06 -1.40
CA TRP A 57 -8.78 2.87 -1.20
C TRP A 57 -8.83 3.48 0.20
N GLN A 58 -8.55 2.68 1.23
CA GLN A 58 -8.49 3.14 2.61
C GLN A 58 -7.34 4.14 2.83
N LEU A 59 -6.17 3.89 2.24
CA LEU A 59 -5.03 4.82 2.29
C LEU A 59 -5.40 6.20 1.73
N ARG A 60 -6.09 6.28 0.58
CA ARG A 60 -6.51 7.57 0.01
C ARG A 60 -7.57 8.29 0.83
N LYS A 61 -8.37 7.53 1.59
CA LYS A 61 -9.36 8.10 2.51
C LYS A 61 -8.68 8.73 3.72
N ASP A 62 -7.61 8.09 4.19
CA ASP A 62 -6.88 8.50 5.40
C ASP A 62 -5.76 9.53 5.08
N ASP A 63 -5.20 9.54 3.86
CA ASP A 63 -4.17 10.48 3.40
C ASP A 63 -4.53 11.08 2.02
N SER A 64 -4.95 12.35 2.01
CA SER A 64 -5.40 13.06 0.81
C SER A 64 -4.29 13.34 -0.21
N ARG A 65 -3.01 13.17 0.16
CA ARG A 65 -1.88 13.28 -0.76
C ARG A 65 -1.81 12.09 -1.71
N VAL A 66 -2.37 10.95 -1.32
CA VAL A 66 -2.44 9.78 -2.18
C VAL A 66 -3.68 9.93 -3.07
N VAL A 67 -3.48 10.02 -4.38
CA VAL A 67 -4.58 10.14 -5.33
C VAL A 67 -4.57 9.00 -6.33
N LYS A 68 -5.75 8.72 -6.89
CA LYS A 68 -5.93 7.68 -7.89
C LYS A 68 -5.18 8.06 -9.17
N GLY A 69 -4.34 7.14 -9.65
CA GLY A 69 -3.67 7.23 -10.94
C GLY A 69 -4.49 6.53 -12.04
N LYS A 70 -3.79 5.99 -13.04
CA LYS A 70 -4.38 5.07 -14.02
C LYS A 70 -4.87 3.77 -13.35
N ARG A 71 -5.61 2.94 -14.09
CA ARG A 71 -6.18 1.70 -13.54
C ARG A 71 -5.07 0.81 -12.95
N GLY A 72 -5.15 0.54 -11.64
CA GLY A 72 -4.15 -0.26 -10.92
C GLY A 72 -2.97 0.55 -10.37
N TYR A 73 -3.05 1.88 -10.36
CA TYR A 73 -1.97 2.76 -9.92
C TYR A 73 -2.48 3.87 -9.00
N SER A 74 -1.57 4.40 -8.17
CA SER A 74 -1.77 5.59 -7.35
C SER A 74 -0.53 6.48 -7.45
N LYS A 75 -0.71 7.78 -7.23
CA LYS A 75 0.39 8.75 -7.19
C LYS A 75 0.31 9.58 -5.91
N LEU A 76 1.46 10.06 -5.46
CA LEU A 76 1.55 11.02 -4.38
C LEU A 76 1.54 12.43 -4.99
N VAL A 77 0.72 13.34 -4.45
CA VAL A 77 0.72 14.77 -4.78
C VAL A 77 1.13 15.55 -3.53
N GLU A 78 2.12 16.42 -3.68
CA GLU A 78 2.58 17.37 -2.65
C GLU A 78 2.04 18.78 -2.95
#